data_AF-A0A1H3DIF9-F1
#
_entry.id   AF-A0A1H3DIF9-F1
#
_cell.length_a   1.000
_cell.length_b   1.000
_cell.length_c   1.000
_cell.angle_alpha   90.00
_cell.angle_beta   90.00
_cell.angle_gamma   90.00
#
_symmetry.space_group_name_H-M   'P 1'
#
loop_
_entity.id
_entity.type
_entity.pdbx_description
1 polymer ?
#
loop_
_entity_poly.entity_id
_entity_poly.type
_entity_poly.pdbx_seq_one_letter_code
_entity_poly.pdbx_strand_id
1 'polypeptide(L)'
;MGRRAPLREADHIPLCVAPGGGRMPTVTTDAHTGLPADLFTTIDHVGIAVPDLREAIAFYELVFGITSVHEEVNDEQGVHEAMLAVGDGQTRIQLLAPLTPESAIAKFIGRSGPGLQQLALRVTDVEAVSATLRERGLRLLYDAPRRGTAGSRVNFVHPKDAGGVLVELVEPASSDTVAH
;
A
#
# COMPACT_ATOMS: atom_id res chain seq x y z
N MET A 1 -39.01 -36.57 4.02
CA MET A 1 -38.02 -37.67 4.00
C MET A 1 -36.96 -37.32 2.97
N GLY A 2 -35.82 -36.80 3.42
CA GLY A 2 -34.81 -36.19 2.56
C GLY A 2 -33.86 -37.21 1.93
N ARG A 3 -33.30 -36.84 0.78
CA ARG A 3 -31.99 -37.30 0.30
C ARG A 3 -31.27 -36.13 -0.36
N ARG A 4 -30.23 -35.59 0.31
CA ARG A 4 -29.26 -34.66 -0.28
C ARG A 4 -28.32 -35.46 -1.19
N ALA A 5 -28.06 -34.96 -2.39
CA ALA A 5 -27.00 -35.46 -3.26
C ALA A 5 -25.62 -34.99 -2.74
N PRO A 6 -24.53 -35.76 -2.95
CA PRO A 6 -23.20 -35.35 -2.51
C PRO A 6 -22.65 -34.23 -3.40
N LEU A 7 -21.97 -33.27 -2.76
CA LEU A 7 -21.16 -32.26 -3.43
C LEU A 7 -20.00 -32.96 -4.14
N ARG A 8 -19.82 -32.70 -5.44
CA ARG A 8 -18.65 -33.15 -6.21
C ARG A 8 -17.46 -32.25 -5.89
N GLU A 9 -16.28 -32.87 -5.87
CA GLU A 9 -14.96 -32.27 -5.68
C GLU A 9 -14.79 -30.95 -6.45
N ALA A 10 -14.12 -29.99 -5.80
CA ALA A 10 -13.81 -28.69 -6.35
C ALA A 10 -12.98 -28.81 -7.64
N ASP A 11 -13.45 -28.13 -8.68
CA ASP A 11 -12.78 -28.03 -9.96
C ASP A 11 -11.38 -27.41 -9.79
N HIS A 12 -10.35 -28.21 -10.07
CA HIS A 12 -8.98 -27.76 -10.17
C HIS A 12 -8.84 -26.84 -11.39
N ILE A 13 -8.67 -25.53 -11.16
CA ILE A 13 -8.36 -24.57 -12.23
C ILE A 13 -6.89 -24.78 -12.64
N PRO A 14 -6.58 -25.15 -13.89
CA PRO A 14 -5.20 -25.34 -14.33
C PRO A 14 -4.49 -24.00 -14.47
N LEU A 15 -3.34 -23.90 -13.82
CA LEU A 15 -2.47 -22.71 -13.84
C LEU A 15 -1.77 -22.59 -15.19
N CYS A 16 -2.09 -21.53 -15.93
CA CYS A 16 -1.32 -21.11 -17.11
C CYS A 16 0.06 -20.64 -16.63
N VAL A 17 1.11 -21.40 -16.94
CA VAL A 17 2.50 -21.09 -16.58
C VAL A 17 3.11 -20.20 -17.66
N ALA A 18 3.41 -18.93 -17.32
CA ALA A 18 4.33 -18.10 -18.10
C ALA A 18 5.75 -18.19 -17.49
N PRO A 19 6.83 -18.22 -18.29
CA PRO A 19 8.19 -18.33 -17.77
C PRO A 19 8.71 -16.96 -17.33
N GLY A 20 9.05 -16.82 -16.03
CA GLY A 20 9.80 -15.68 -15.49
C GLY A 20 8.98 -14.73 -14.61
N GLY A 21 8.72 -15.11 -13.36
CA GLY A 21 8.10 -14.23 -12.37
C GLY A 21 7.99 -14.93 -11.02
N GLY A 22 8.37 -14.26 -9.93
CA GLY A 22 8.32 -14.81 -8.58
C GLY A 22 6.91 -15.31 -8.26
N ARG A 23 6.79 -16.60 -7.93
CA ARG A 23 5.52 -17.24 -7.59
C ARG A 23 4.97 -16.58 -6.32
N MET A 24 3.71 -16.14 -6.34
CA MET A 24 3.00 -15.79 -5.10
C MET A 24 3.11 -16.95 -4.11
N PRO A 25 3.42 -16.72 -2.82
CA PRO A 25 3.36 -17.77 -1.81
C PRO A 25 1.97 -18.45 -1.82
N THR A 26 1.98 -19.78 -1.77
CA THR A 26 0.76 -20.58 -1.61
C THR A 26 0.22 -20.41 -0.20
N VAL A 27 -0.94 -19.74 -0.08
CA VAL A 27 -1.72 -19.71 1.16
C VAL A 27 -2.51 -21.01 1.25
N THR A 28 -2.23 -21.84 2.26
CA THR A 28 -2.98 -23.07 2.53
C THR A 28 -4.41 -22.70 2.93
N THR A 29 -5.41 -23.29 2.27
CA THR A 29 -6.84 -22.94 2.39
C THR A 29 -7.52 -23.44 3.67
N ASP A 30 -6.75 -23.86 4.68
CA ASP A 30 -7.28 -24.29 5.98
C ASP A 30 -7.06 -23.20 7.03
N ALA A 31 -7.67 -22.04 6.81
CA ALA A 31 -7.72 -20.96 7.78
C ALA A 31 -8.94 -20.08 7.50
N HIS A 32 -10.07 -20.40 8.12
CA HIS A 32 -11.03 -19.39 8.52
C HIS A 32 -10.39 -18.48 9.56
N THR A 33 -9.48 -17.60 9.14
CA THR A 33 -8.94 -16.56 10.04
C THR A 33 -9.36 -15.24 9.44
N GLY A 34 -10.63 -14.91 9.65
CA GLY A 34 -11.13 -13.59 9.33
C GLY A 34 -10.31 -12.57 10.09
N LEU A 35 -9.57 -11.72 9.38
CA LEU A 35 -9.50 -10.35 9.85
C LEU A 35 -10.96 -9.95 10.10
N PRO A 36 -11.33 -9.31 11.21
CA PRO A 36 -12.60 -8.59 11.28
C PRO A 36 -12.82 -7.94 9.91
N ALA A 37 -14.01 -8.09 9.33
CA ALA A 37 -14.30 -7.67 7.96
C ALA A 37 -13.97 -6.18 7.69
N ASP A 38 -13.69 -5.44 8.77
CA ASP A 38 -13.51 -4.01 8.83
C ASP A 38 -12.04 -3.57 9.09
N LEU A 39 -11.05 -4.48 9.13
CA LEU A 39 -9.65 -4.09 9.37
C LEU A 39 -9.00 -3.37 8.18
N PHE A 40 -9.44 -3.67 6.95
CA PHE A 40 -9.05 -2.96 5.74
C PHE A 40 -10.27 -2.23 5.19
N THR A 41 -10.15 -0.93 4.91
CA THR A 41 -11.31 -0.09 4.59
C THR A 41 -11.34 0.40 3.15
N THR A 42 -10.18 0.78 2.61
CA THR A 42 -10.06 1.31 1.25
C THR A 42 -8.60 1.30 0.78
N ILE A 43 -8.38 1.61 -0.50
CA ILE A 43 -7.06 2.04 -0.97
C ILE A 43 -6.82 3.44 -0.41
N ASP A 44 -5.76 3.60 0.38
CA ASP A 44 -5.39 4.89 0.95
C ASP A 44 -4.78 5.78 -0.13
N HIS A 45 -3.71 5.29 -0.75
CA HIS A 45 -3.06 5.98 -1.85
C HIS A 45 -2.24 5.04 -2.73
N VAL A 46 -1.82 5.57 -3.87
CA VAL A 46 -0.84 4.93 -4.76
C VAL A 46 0.39 5.83 -4.82
N GLY A 47 1.53 5.30 -4.40
CA GLY A 47 2.80 6.03 -4.37
C GLY A 47 3.52 5.99 -5.73
N ILE A 48 3.89 7.16 -6.24
CA ILE A 48 4.57 7.34 -7.52
C ILE A 48 5.89 8.06 -7.27
N ALA A 49 6.99 7.36 -7.51
CA ALA A 49 8.33 7.95 -7.45
C ALA A 49 8.57 8.84 -8.66
N VAL A 50 8.92 10.10 -8.42
CA VAL A 50 9.18 11.12 -9.43
C VAL A 50 10.54 11.80 -9.19
N PRO A 51 11.25 12.23 -10.24
CA PRO A 51 12.57 12.85 -10.08
C PRO A 51 12.47 14.27 -9.50
N ASP A 52 11.43 15.02 -9.88
CA ASP A 52 11.14 16.37 -9.40
C ASP A 52 9.67 16.47 -9.01
N LEU A 53 9.40 16.90 -7.78
CA LEU A 53 8.04 16.99 -7.24
C LEU A 53 7.23 18.11 -7.90
N ARG A 54 7.84 19.26 -8.15
CA ARG A 54 7.15 20.44 -8.70
C ARG A 54 6.73 20.21 -10.13
N GLU A 55 7.63 19.64 -10.94
CA GLU A 55 7.32 19.27 -12.33
C GLU A 55 6.19 18.23 -12.37
N ALA A 56 6.21 17.25 -11.47
CA ALA A 56 5.17 16.24 -11.40
C ALA A 56 3.82 16.84 -10.97
N ILE A 57 3.77 17.65 -9.91
CA ILE A 57 2.54 18.35 -9.48
C ILE A 57 1.97 19.17 -10.64
N ALA A 58 2.81 20.00 -11.28
CA ALA A 58 2.38 20.83 -12.40
C ALA A 58 1.85 19.99 -13.57
N PHE A 59 2.46 18.86 -13.87
CA PHE A 59 1.98 17.94 -14.89
C PHE A 59 0.58 17.38 -14.55
N TYR A 60 0.37 16.90 -13.32
CA TYR A 60 -0.93 16.38 -12.89
C TYR A 60 -2.02 17.46 -12.89
N GLU A 61 -1.68 18.67 -12.46
CA GLU A 61 -2.60 19.80 -12.45
C GLU A 61 -2.96 20.24 -13.87
N LEU A 62 -1.97 20.50 -14.73
CA LEU A 62 -2.19 21.07 -16.06
C LEU A 62 -2.82 20.07 -17.05
N VAL A 63 -2.45 18.79 -16.95
CA VAL A 63 -2.87 17.78 -17.93
C VAL A 63 -4.13 17.04 -17.49
N PHE A 64 -4.27 16.76 -16.19
CA PHE A 64 -5.39 15.97 -15.65
C PHE A 64 -6.36 16.78 -14.80
N GLY A 65 -6.03 18.03 -14.43
CA GLY A 65 -6.85 18.82 -13.52
C GLY A 65 -6.82 18.30 -12.08
N ILE A 66 -5.83 17.50 -11.71
CA ILE A 66 -5.70 16.89 -10.39
C ILE A 66 -4.79 17.78 -9.53
N THR A 67 -5.30 18.29 -8.42
CA THR A 67 -4.58 19.22 -7.56
C THR A 67 -3.97 18.55 -6.35
N SER A 68 -2.85 19.11 -5.89
CA SER A 68 -2.23 18.80 -4.61
C SER A 68 -3.11 19.34 -3.47
N VAL A 69 -3.42 18.50 -2.48
CA VAL A 69 -4.20 18.87 -1.28
C VAL A 69 -3.37 18.86 -0.01
N HIS A 70 -2.16 18.31 -0.07
CA HIS A 70 -1.21 18.28 1.04
C HIS A 70 0.21 18.07 0.49
N GLU A 71 1.18 18.78 1.05
CA GLU A 71 2.59 18.61 0.76
C GLU A 71 3.36 18.56 2.07
N GLU A 72 4.34 17.65 2.18
CA GLU A 72 5.21 17.58 3.34
C GLU A 72 6.61 17.13 2.99
N VAL A 73 7.57 17.61 3.78
CA VAL A 73 8.97 17.19 3.73
C VAL A 73 9.19 16.24 4.91
N ASN A 74 9.64 15.02 4.62
CA ASN A 74 10.05 14.04 5.61
C ASN A 74 11.57 13.87 5.56
N ASP A 75 12.27 14.68 6.36
CA ASP A 75 13.74 14.67 6.43
C ASP A 75 14.30 13.32 6.91
N GLU A 76 13.59 12.62 7.81
CA GLU A 76 14.03 11.32 8.33
C GLU A 76 14.06 10.26 7.23
N GLN A 77 13.06 10.27 6.34
CA GLN A 77 12.98 9.35 5.20
C GLN A 77 13.70 9.87 3.95
N GLY A 78 14.09 11.15 3.94
CA GLY A 78 14.73 11.82 2.81
C GLY A 78 13.80 11.98 1.61
N VAL A 79 12.54 12.33 1.86
CA VAL A 79 11.48 12.41 0.84
C VAL A 79 10.71 13.73 0.93
N HIS A 80 10.41 14.34 -0.21
CA HIS A 80 9.43 15.40 -0.36
C HIS A 80 8.22 14.83 -1.09
N GLU A 81 7.03 14.99 -0.52
CA GLU A 81 5.84 14.32 -1.01
C GLU A 81 4.65 15.26 -1.16
N ALA A 82 3.75 14.88 -2.09
CA ALA A 82 2.50 15.58 -2.34
C ALA A 82 1.35 14.58 -2.50
N MET A 83 0.24 14.84 -1.82
CA MET A 83 -0.99 14.07 -1.95
C MET A 83 -1.92 14.78 -2.93
N LEU A 84 -2.23 14.11 -4.04
CA LEU A 84 -3.15 14.62 -5.05
C LEU A 84 -4.54 14.02 -4.86
N ALA A 85 -5.57 14.86 -4.87
CA ALA A 85 -6.96 14.43 -4.74
C ALA A 85 -7.54 13.96 -6.07
N VAL A 86 -8.08 12.73 -6.09
CA VAL A 86 -8.74 12.17 -7.26
C VAL A 86 -10.25 12.13 -7.03
N GLY A 87 -10.98 12.99 -7.74
CA GLY A 87 -12.43 13.12 -7.58
C GLY A 87 -12.83 13.56 -6.17
N ASP A 88 -13.98 13.09 -5.70
CA ASP A 88 -14.54 13.31 -4.36
C ASP A 88 -14.21 12.18 -3.37
N GLY A 89 -13.45 11.18 -3.81
CA GLY A 89 -13.08 10.02 -3.02
C GLY A 89 -12.02 10.31 -1.95
N GLN A 90 -11.74 9.30 -1.12
CA GLN A 90 -10.69 9.37 -0.09
C GLN A 90 -9.31 8.92 -0.59
N THR A 91 -9.25 8.18 -1.69
CA THR A 91 -8.00 7.68 -2.28
C THR A 91 -7.18 8.83 -2.86
N ARG A 92 -5.86 8.75 -2.71
CA ARG A 92 -4.91 9.75 -3.22
C ARG A 92 -3.89 9.17 -4.19
N ILE A 93 -3.31 10.03 -5.02
CA ILE A 93 -2.01 9.76 -5.64
C ILE A 93 -0.98 10.43 -4.75
N GLN A 94 0.01 9.68 -4.27
CA GLN A 94 1.12 10.26 -3.52
C GLN A 94 2.33 10.37 -4.44
N LEU A 95 2.73 11.59 -4.78
CA LEU A 95 3.98 11.84 -5.48
C LEU A 95 5.11 11.86 -4.47
N LEU A 96 6.21 11.17 -4.79
CA LEU A 96 7.37 10.99 -3.91
C LEU A 96 8.64 11.41 -4.67
N ALA A 97 9.28 12.49 -4.25
CA ALA A 97 10.56 12.93 -4.78
C ALA A 97 11.68 12.75 -3.74
N PRO A 98 12.88 12.30 -4.15
CA PRO A 98 13.98 12.12 -3.23
C PRO A 98 14.59 13.48 -2.82
N LEU A 99 14.85 13.67 -1.53
CA LEU A 99 15.66 14.79 -1.02
C LEU A 99 17.15 14.50 -1.12
N THR A 100 17.53 13.22 -1.03
CA THR A 100 18.92 12.77 -1.04
C THR A 100 19.12 11.58 -1.98
N PRO A 101 20.32 11.41 -2.56
CA PRO A 101 20.67 10.23 -3.36
C PRO A 101 20.58 8.90 -2.61
N GLU A 102 20.66 8.91 -1.29
CA GLU A 102 20.65 7.73 -0.43
C GLU A 102 19.24 7.27 -0.05
N SER A 103 18.21 8.10 -0.30
CA SER A 103 16.81 7.81 0.01
C SER A 103 16.29 6.57 -0.71
N ALA A 104 15.24 5.95 -0.15
CA ALA A 104 14.61 4.77 -0.76
C ALA A 104 14.04 5.09 -2.15
N ILE A 105 13.52 6.32 -2.34
CA ILE A 105 12.96 6.81 -3.60
C ILE A 105 14.06 7.00 -4.64
N ALA A 106 15.20 7.62 -4.30
CA ALA A 106 16.33 7.75 -5.21
C ALA A 106 16.84 6.38 -5.69
N LYS A 107 16.96 5.41 -4.77
CA LYS A 107 17.34 4.03 -5.11
C LYS A 107 16.31 3.34 -6.00
N PHE A 108 15.01 3.58 -5.78
CA PHE A 108 13.96 3.05 -6.63
C PHE A 108 14.07 3.59 -8.06
N ILE A 109 14.17 4.92 -8.21
CA ILE A 109 14.30 5.61 -9.50
C ILE A 109 15.55 5.15 -10.23
N GLY A 110 16.70 5.07 -9.54
CA GLY A 110 17.95 4.61 -10.16
C GLY A 110 17.90 3.18 -10.70
N ARG A 111 17.09 2.30 -10.08
CA ARG A 111 16.92 0.91 -10.51
C ARG A 111 15.84 0.74 -11.58
N SER A 112 14.74 1.49 -11.48
CA SER A 112 13.47 1.16 -12.16
C SER A 112 12.93 2.30 -13.02
N GLY A 113 13.58 3.48 -12.97
CA GLY A 113 13.01 4.73 -13.47
C GLY A 113 11.92 5.29 -12.56
N PRO A 114 11.39 6.49 -12.88
CA PRO A 114 10.18 7.02 -12.27
C PRO A 114 8.97 6.09 -12.50
N GLY A 115 8.04 6.00 -11.54
CA GLY A 115 6.86 5.17 -11.70
C GLY A 115 6.20 4.72 -10.40
N LEU A 116 5.22 3.82 -10.52
CA LEU A 116 4.50 3.21 -9.40
C LEU A 116 5.46 2.49 -8.47
N GLN A 117 5.53 2.95 -7.22
CA GLN A 117 6.51 2.50 -6.24
C GLN A 117 5.85 1.68 -5.12
N GLN A 118 4.65 2.05 -4.68
CA GLN A 118 3.92 1.36 -3.62
C GLN A 118 2.39 1.47 -3.77
N LEU A 119 1.69 0.49 -3.19
CA LEU A 119 0.24 0.50 -3.01
C LEU A 119 -0.07 0.56 -1.51
N ALA A 120 -0.80 1.57 -1.07
CA ALA A 120 -1.16 1.73 0.32
C ALA A 120 -2.62 1.35 0.58
N LEU A 121 -2.82 0.52 1.59
CA LEU A 121 -4.13 0.07 2.04
C LEU A 121 -4.45 0.69 3.40
N ARG A 122 -5.61 1.34 3.50
CA ARG A 122 -6.08 1.93 4.75
C ARG A 122 -6.55 0.85 5.71
N VAL A 123 -6.03 0.88 6.92
CA VAL A 123 -6.39 -0.03 8.02
C VAL A 123 -6.89 0.73 9.23
N THR A 124 -7.74 0.07 10.03
CA THR A 124 -8.29 0.66 11.27
C THR A 124 -7.36 0.49 12.47
N ASP A 125 -6.50 -0.53 12.45
CA ASP A 125 -5.49 -0.81 13.48
C ASP A 125 -4.28 -1.48 12.81
N VAL A 126 -3.19 -0.72 12.64
CA VAL A 126 -2.00 -1.21 11.94
C VAL A 126 -1.24 -2.25 12.77
N GLU A 127 -1.37 -2.26 14.10
CA GLU A 127 -0.71 -3.24 14.98
C GLU A 127 -1.40 -4.59 14.86
N ALA A 128 -2.73 -4.61 14.97
CA ALA A 128 -3.54 -5.83 14.85
C ALA A 128 -3.39 -6.46 13.47
N VAL A 129 -3.42 -5.64 12.41
CA VAL A 129 -3.14 -6.11 11.04
C VAL A 129 -1.71 -6.63 10.94
N SER A 130 -0.73 -5.90 11.48
CA SER A 130 0.67 -6.31 11.42
C SER A 130 0.91 -7.67 12.09
N ALA A 131 0.35 -7.87 13.29
CA ALA A 131 0.42 -9.14 14.01
C ALA A 131 -0.20 -10.28 13.19
N THR A 132 -1.41 -10.06 12.67
CA THR A 132 -2.13 -11.06 11.86
C THR A 132 -1.36 -11.44 10.59
N LEU A 133 -0.75 -10.47 9.89
CA LEU A 133 0.02 -10.75 8.68
C LEU A 133 1.30 -11.53 8.99
N ARG A 134 1.95 -11.27 10.13
CA ARG A 134 3.10 -12.06 10.59
C ARG A 134 2.71 -13.50 10.95
N GLU A 135 1.58 -13.70 11.61
CA GLU A 135 1.05 -15.06 11.88
C GLU A 135 0.79 -15.85 10.61
N ARG A 136 0.45 -15.16 9.51
CA ARG A 136 0.28 -15.74 8.17
C ARG A 136 1.59 -15.93 7.39
N GLY A 137 2.72 -15.64 8.02
CA GLY A 137 4.05 -15.85 7.43
C GLY A 137 4.56 -14.72 6.53
N LEU A 138 3.91 -13.55 6.54
CA LEU A 138 4.41 -12.39 5.80
C LEU A 138 5.44 -11.62 6.63
N ARG A 139 6.55 -11.21 6.01
CA ARG A 139 7.50 -10.29 6.62
C ARG A 139 7.00 -8.86 6.51
N LEU A 140 7.10 -8.11 7.60
CA LEU A 140 6.92 -6.67 7.60
C LEU A 140 8.28 -5.97 7.70
N LEU A 141 8.39 -4.77 7.14
CA LEU A 141 9.66 -4.03 7.10
C LEU A 141 10.04 -3.42 8.45
N TYR A 142 9.05 -3.04 9.26
CA TYR A 142 9.29 -2.48 10.59
C TYR A 142 8.79 -3.42 11.66
N ASP A 143 9.54 -3.50 12.78
CA ASP A 143 9.13 -4.25 13.97
C ASP A 143 7.87 -3.63 14.59
N ALA A 144 7.84 -2.30 14.70
CA ALA A 144 6.69 -1.50 15.11
C ALA A 144 6.33 -0.44 14.05
N PRO A 145 5.05 -0.02 13.94
CA PRO A 145 4.62 1.02 13.01
C PRO A 145 5.39 2.33 13.20
N ARG A 146 5.63 3.04 12.10
CA ARG A 146 6.32 4.32 12.07
C ARG A 146 5.37 5.45 11.71
N ARG A 147 5.81 6.70 11.88
CA ARG A 147 5.05 7.87 11.44
C ARG A 147 5.13 8.01 9.91
N GLY A 148 3.98 8.17 9.27
CA GLY A 148 3.83 8.50 7.85
C GLY A 148 3.22 9.88 7.64
N THR A 149 2.72 10.11 6.43
CA THR A 149 2.09 11.36 5.98
C THR A 149 1.00 11.82 6.94
N ALA A 150 0.94 13.13 7.19
CA ALA A 150 -0.07 13.75 8.05
C ALA A 150 -0.19 13.12 9.45
N GLY A 151 0.89 12.51 9.95
CA GLY A 151 0.93 11.87 11.26
C GLY A 151 0.30 10.48 11.33
N SER A 152 -0.03 9.86 10.20
CA SER A 152 -0.47 8.46 10.15
C SER A 152 0.54 7.50 10.77
N ARG A 153 0.08 6.30 11.12
CA ARG A 153 0.92 5.18 11.54
C ARG A 153 1.00 4.17 10.40
N VAL A 154 2.22 3.80 10.00
CA VAL A 154 2.46 3.00 8.80
C VAL A 154 3.37 1.81 9.04
N ASN A 155 3.14 0.73 8.31
CA ASN A 155 4.06 -0.40 8.16
C ASN A 155 3.97 -0.95 6.73
N PHE A 156 4.91 -1.82 6.35
CA PHE A 156 5.02 -2.31 4.98
C PHE A 156 5.16 -3.82 4.95
N VAL A 157 4.43 -4.48 4.06
CA VAL A 157 4.67 -5.87 3.70
C VAL A 157 5.88 -5.95 2.76
N HIS A 158 6.81 -6.86 3.05
CA HIS A 158 8.01 -7.04 2.25
C HIS A 158 7.63 -7.51 0.83
N PRO A 159 8.11 -6.87 -0.27
CA PRO A 159 7.67 -7.16 -1.63
C PRO A 159 7.83 -8.62 -2.07
N LYS A 160 8.88 -9.30 -1.58
CA LYS A 160 9.11 -10.74 -1.84
C LYS A 160 7.97 -11.65 -1.35
N ASP A 161 7.17 -11.21 -0.38
CA ASP A 161 6.05 -11.98 0.15
C ASP A 161 4.70 -11.53 -0.46
N ALA A 162 4.69 -10.40 -1.18
CA ALA A 162 3.53 -9.79 -1.82
C ALA A 162 3.67 -9.71 -3.36
N GLY A 163 4.34 -10.68 -3.98
CA GLY A 163 4.39 -10.80 -5.44
C GLY A 163 5.16 -9.69 -6.16
N GLY A 164 6.09 -9.04 -5.47
CA GLY A 164 6.86 -7.91 -5.99
C GLY A 164 6.23 -6.54 -5.70
N VAL A 165 5.04 -6.48 -5.11
CA VAL A 165 4.39 -5.21 -4.73
C VAL A 165 4.85 -4.79 -3.34
N LEU A 166 5.29 -3.54 -3.18
CA LEU A 166 5.44 -2.94 -1.86
C LEU A 166 4.06 -2.50 -1.37
N VAL A 167 3.49 -3.26 -0.44
CA VAL A 167 2.18 -2.95 0.15
C VAL A 167 2.40 -2.20 1.45
N GLU A 168 1.92 -0.96 1.51
CA GLU A 168 1.87 -0.17 2.74
C GLU A 168 0.54 -0.37 3.45
N LEU A 169 0.58 -0.37 4.78
CA LEU A 169 -0.56 -0.41 5.69
C LEU A 169 -0.62 0.96 6.36
N VAL A 170 -1.72 1.68 6.19
CA VAL A 170 -1.88 3.05 6.68
C VAL A 170 -3.03 3.12 7.66
N GLU A 171 -2.73 3.38 8.93
CA GLU A 171 -3.71 3.82 9.93
C GLU A 171 -3.64 5.35 10.00
N PRO A 172 -4.67 6.07 9.53
CA PRO A 172 -4.69 7.54 9.62
C PRO A 172 -4.54 7.99 11.07
N ALA A 173 -3.91 9.14 11.29
CA ALA A 173 -3.94 9.76 12.61
C ALA A 173 -5.41 9.91 13.03
N SER A 174 -5.73 9.53 14.27
CA SER A 174 -7.03 9.82 14.86
C SER A 174 -7.30 11.31 14.66
N SER A 175 -8.32 11.66 13.87
CA SER A 175 -8.82 13.02 13.92
C SER A 175 -9.33 13.19 15.34
N ASP A 176 -8.63 13.96 16.18
CA ASP A 176 -9.30 14.58 17.30
C ASP A 176 -10.56 15.19 16.70
N THR A 177 -11.72 14.66 17.10
CA THR A 177 -12.99 15.22 16.74
C THR A 177 -12.95 16.64 17.29
N VAL A 178 -12.63 17.62 16.44
CA VAL A 178 -12.89 19.01 16.76
C VAL A 178 -14.41 19.08 16.77
N ALA A 179 -14.97 18.89 17.96
CA ALA A 179 -16.35 19.20 18.26
C ALA A 179 -16.56 20.67 17.83
N HIS A 180 -17.38 20.86 16.81
CA HIS A 180 -18.05 22.13 16.55
C HIS A 180 -19.31 22.21 17.40
#